data_AF-A0A6M8VV54-F1
#
_entry.id   AF-A0A6M8VV54-F1
#
_cell.length_a   1.000
_cell.length_b   1.000
_cell.length_c   1.000
_cell.angle_alpha   90.00
_cell.angle_beta   90.00
_cell.angle_gamma   90.00
#
_symmetry.space_group_name_H-M   'P 1'
#
loop_
_entity.id
_entity.type
_entity.pdbx_description
1 polymer ?
#
loop_
_entity_poly.entity_id
_entity_poly.type
_entity_poly.pdbx_seq_one_letter_code
_entity_poly.pdbx_strand_id
1 'polypeptide(L)'
;MRRPRTIPLALAILSVALMLGAVVVMARRIVDYNQTQGRATYVQYEVTDNRFSYNDLPVSIEDLPAEKPGGLGAVRITFGDEVLDLPVTIPPNEFADNFPGLERHADWMRLVRFAELTGRDYNQLMQAIGEGKEDDRLVLVTKSIRPGVNPETWGKVWRKDWIFDFYEFLPEGGFRHERFAYPHARSAEQQEALRQAEGDGGLPELNTRSWQFQMAHLLMPEGSSPRIIAGDSPLVAVGWVFPVGVFSVLAATVFLLLAFAPQRTASPAPAAD
;
A
#
# COMPACT_ATOMS: atom_id res chain seq x y z
N MET A 1 2.27 -14.07 -57.49
CA MET A 1 2.45 -14.13 -56.01
C MET A 1 2.93 -15.52 -55.63
N ARG A 2 4.00 -15.64 -54.82
CA ARG A 2 4.50 -16.95 -54.37
C ARG A 2 3.52 -17.55 -53.34
N ARG A 3 3.16 -18.83 -53.46
CA ARG A 3 2.32 -19.51 -52.47
C ARG A 3 3.11 -19.64 -51.15
N PRO A 4 2.54 -19.21 -50.00
CA PRO A 4 3.19 -19.37 -48.72
C PRO A 4 3.35 -20.86 -48.38
N ARG A 5 4.42 -21.18 -47.64
CA ARG A 5 4.62 -22.55 -47.14
C ARG A 5 3.56 -22.84 -46.06
N THR A 6 2.81 -23.92 -46.20
CA THR A 6 1.65 -24.24 -45.37
C THR A 6 2.01 -24.53 -43.92
N ILE A 7 3.07 -25.31 -43.67
CA ILE A 7 3.52 -25.69 -42.32
C ILE A 7 3.93 -24.47 -41.48
N PRO A 8 4.89 -23.61 -41.91
CA PRO A 8 5.26 -22.44 -41.12
C PRO A 8 4.10 -21.44 -40.99
N LEU A 9 3.21 -21.34 -41.99
CA LEU A 9 2.00 -20.51 -41.85
C LEU A 9 1.07 -21.04 -40.76
N ALA A 10 0.84 -22.35 -40.69
CA ALA A 10 0.04 -22.96 -39.63
C ALA A 10 0.67 -22.77 -38.23
N LEU A 11 1.99 -22.91 -38.12
CA LEU A 11 2.72 -22.67 -36.87
C LEU A 11 2.69 -21.19 -36.45
N ALA A 12 2.74 -20.26 -37.40
CA ALA A 12 2.54 -18.84 -37.14
C ALA A 12 1.14 -18.56 -36.58
N ILE A 13 0.10 -19.12 -37.20
CA ILE A 13 -1.30 -18.97 -36.73
C ILE A 13 -1.46 -19.55 -35.32
N LEU A 14 -0.91 -20.74 -35.06
CA LEU A 14 -0.94 -21.34 -33.73
C LEU A 14 -0.24 -20.48 -32.69
N SER A 15 0.93 -19.91 -33.03
CA SER A 15 1.68 -19.02 -32.15
C SER A 15 0.89 -17.74 -31.84
N VAL A 16 0.21 -17.16 -32.84
CA VAL A 16 -0.69 -16.02 -32.61
C VAL A 16 -1.86 -16.40 -31.70
N ALA A 17 -2.47 -17.58 -31.90
CA ALA A 17 -3.56 -18.05 -31.03
C ALA A 17 -3.09 -18.24 -29.58
N LEU A 18 -1.89 -18.80 -29.36
CA LEU A 18 -1.27 -18.95 -28.05
C LEU A 18 -0.96 -17.59 -27.41
N MET A 19 -0.48 -16.61 -28.18
CA MET A 19 -0.26 -15.25 -27.71
C MET A 19 -1.57 -14.60 -27.26
N LEU A 20 -2.64 -14.67 -28.05
CA LEU A 20 -3.95 -14.11 -27.70
C LEU A 20 -4.51 -14.79 -26.44
N GLY A 21 -4.40 -16.12 -26.36
CA GLY A 21 -4.78 -16.89 -25.18
C GLY A 21 -4.00 -16.46 -23.93
N ALA A 22 -2.68 -16.28 -24.06
CA ALA A 22 -1.84 -15.79 -22.97
C ALA A 22 -2.31 -14.40 -22.50
N VAL A 23 -2.54 -13.44 -23.41
CA VAL A 23 -3.04 -12.09 -23.05
C VAL A 23 -4.34 -12.15 -22.26
N VAL A 24 -5.31 -12.96 -22.69
CA VAL A 24 -6.59 -13.11 -21.98
C VAL A 24 -6.39 -13.71 -20.58
N VAL A 25 -5.54 -14.74 -20.45
CA VAL A 25 -5.24 -15.35 -19.15
C VAL A 25 -4.48 -14.39 -18.24
N MET A 26 -3.52 -13.61 -18.76
CA MET A 26 -2.82 -12.58 -18.01
C MET A 26 -3.79 -11.52 -17.48
N ALA A 27 -4.68 -11.02 -18.34
CA ALA A 27 -5.69 -10.04 -17.95
C ALA A 27 -6.60 -10.56 -16.83
N ARG A 28 -7.09 -11.80 -16.93
CA ARG A 28 -7.89 -12.43 -15.88
C ARG A 28 -7.11 -12.55 -14.57
N ARG A 29 -5.87 -13.04 -14.60
CA ARG A 29 -5.03 -13.15 -13.39
C ARG A 29 -4.75 -11.81 -12.74
N ILE A 30 -4.58 -10.74 -13.52
CA ILE A 30 -4.40 -9.38 -12.99
C ILE A 30 -5.69 -8.88 -12.35
N VAL A 31 -6.86 -9.13 -12.97
CA VAL A 31 -8.16 -8.77 -12.39
C VAL A 31 -8.39 -9.54 -11.10
N ASP A 32 -8.20 -10.87 -11.10
CA ASP A 32 -8.32 -11.70 -9.91
C ASP A 32 -7.36 -11.26 -8.81
N TYR A 33 -6.11 -10.93 -9.18
CA TYR A 33 -5.12 -10.38 -8.25
C TYR A 33 -5.61 -9.06 -7.66
N ASN A 34 -6.09 -8.12 -8.48
CA ASN A 34 -6.57 -6.84 -7.99
C ASN A 34 -7.83 -6.99 -7.11
N GLN A 35 -8.68 -7.97 -7.37
CA GLN A 35 -9.89 -8.22 -6.58
C GLN A 35 -9.60 -8.93 -5.25
N THR A 36 -8.62 -9.83 -5.22
CA THR A 36 -8.34 -10.68 -4.04
C THR A 36 -7.14 -10.22 -3.21
N GLN A 37 -6.17 -9.58 -3.86
CA GLN A 37 -4.88 -9.18 -3.29
C GLN A 37 -4.49 -7.74 -3.62
N GLY A 38 -5.35 -7.01 -4.35
CA GLY A 38 -5.09 -5.64 -4.74
C GLY A 38 -4.93 -4.74 -3.52
N ARG A 39 -4.09 -3.72 -3.66
CA ARG A 39 -3.95 -2.69 -2.65
C ARG A 39 -5.16 -1.78 -2.73
N ALA A 40 -6.03 -1.84 -1.73
CA ALA A 40 -7.09 -0.85 -1.56
C ALA A 40 -6.44 0.53 -1.48
N THR A 41 -6.91 1.46 -2.30
CA THR A 41 -6.41 2.84 -2.30
C THR A 41 -7.36 3.66 -1.47
N TYR A 42 -6.85 4.35 -0.45
CA TYR A 42 -7.68 5.19 0.39
C TYR A 42 -7.40 6.65 0.06
N VAL A 43 -8.46 7.44 -0.03
CA VAL A 43 -8.34 8.90 0.01
C VAL A 43 -8.29 9.30 1.47
N GLN A 44 -7.34 10.18 1.80
CA GLN A 44 -7.07 10.60 3.17
C GLN A 44 -7.12 12.12 3.27
N TYR A 45 -7.71 12.62 4.35
CA TYR A 45 -7.82 14.02 4.71
C TYR A 45 -7.40 14.18 6.16
N GLU A 46 -6.37 14.98 6.41
CA GLU A 46 -5.94 15.28 7.77
C GLU A 46 -6.87 16.31 8.40
N VAL A 47 -7.38 15.99 9.58
CA VAL A 47 -8.14 16.94 10.40
C VAL A 47 -7.13 17.70 11.26
N THR A 48 -7.11 19.02 11.14
CA THR A 48 -6.19 19.89 11.88
C THR A 48 -6.87 20.65 13.01
N ASP A 49 -8.20 20.73 12.99
CA ASP A 49 -9.01 21.42 14.00
C ASP A 49 -9.03 20.66 15.32
N ASN A 50 -8.90 21.39 16.43
CA ASN A 50 -8.97 20.81 17.77
C ASN A 50 -10.41 20.53 18.22
N ARG A 51 -11.42 21.07 17.52
CA ARG A 51 -12.84 20.89 17.86
C ARG A 51 -13.66 20.78 16.58
N PHE A 52 -14.37 19.67 16.43
CA PHE A 52 -15.22 19.40 15.27
C PHE A 52 -16.28 18.36 15.65
N SER A 53 -17.16 17.99 14.72
CA SER A 53 -18.11 16.89 14.89
C SER A 53 -17.83 15.75 13.92
N TYR A 54 -18.03 14.52 14.39
CA TYR A 54 -17.94 13.32 13.58
C TYR A 54 -19.11 12.40 13.93
N ASN A 55 -19.90 11.99 12.95
CA ASN A 55 -21.15 11.22 13.15
C ASN A 55 -22.06 11.83 14.22
N ASP A 56 -22.28 13.16 14.14
CA ASP A 56 -23.08 13.96 15.08
C ASP A 56 -22.58 13.97 16.54
N LEU A 57 -21.44 13.35 16.82
CA LEU A 57 -20.78 13.38 18.13
C LEU A 57 -19.67 14.46 18.16
N PRO A 58 -19.57 15.23 19.24
CA PRO A 58 -18.52 16.23 19.38
C PRO A 58 -17.16 15.55 19.62
N VAL A 59 -16.14 16.03 18.92
CA VAL A 59 -14.74 15.69 19.16
C VAL A 59 -14.02 16.94 19.65
N SER A 60 -13.28 16.83 20.75
CA SER A 60 -12.40 17.89 21.24
C SER A 60 -11.03 17.35 21.62
N ILE A 61 -9.99 18.08 21.27
CA ILE A 61 -8.60 17.72 21.51
C ILE A 61 -7.94 18.85 22.29
N GLU A 62 -7.37 18.52 23.44
CA GLU A 62 -6.81 19.49 24.37
C GLU A 62 -5.43 19.04 24.88
N ASP A 63 -4.48 19.97 24.92
CA ASP A 63 -3.16 19.71 25.48
C ASP A 63 -3.21 19.79 27.00
N LEU A 64 -2.78 18.71 27.65
CA LEU A 64 -2.60 18.64 29.08
C LEU A 64 -1.15 18.94 29.46
N PRO A 65 -0.91 19.77 30.49
CA PRO A 65 0.43 20.05 30.96
C PRO A 65 1.08 18.78 31.53
N ALA A 66 2.41 18.75 31.55
CA ALA A 66 3.16 17.68 32.18
C ALA A 66 2.85 17.58 33.68
N GLU A 67 2.51 16.38 34.15
CA GLU A 67 2.29 16.12 35.58
C GLU A 67 3.56 16.30 36.42
N LYS A 68 4.74 16.18 35.79
CA LYS A 68 6.05 16.26 36.44
C LYS A 68 6.94 17.29 35.75
N PRO A 69 7.80 18.01 36.50
CA PRO A 69 8.83 18.87 35.91
C PRO A 69 9.70 18.08 34.93
N GLY A 70 9.80 18.57 33.69
CA GLY A 70 10.56 17.91 32.61
C GLY A 70 9.80 16.81 31.85
N GLY A 71 8.52 16.57 32.14
CA GLY A 71 7.66 15.72 31.31
C GLY A 71 7.17 16.44 30.04
N LEU A 72 6.67 15.66 29.07
CA LEU A 72 6.19 16.18 27.77
C LEU A 72 4.70 16.53 27.73
N GLY A 73 3.95 16.26 28.81
CA GLY A 73 2.49 16.43 28.83
C GLY A 73 1.74 15.26 28.20
N ALA A 74 0.46 15.47 27.96
CA ALA A 74 -0.42 14.53 27.29
C ALA A 74 -1.39 15.29 26.38
N VAL A 75 -2.01 14.59 25.44
CA VAL A 75 -3.12 15.09 24.63
C VAL A 75 -4.37 14.35 25.07
N ARG A 76 -5.39 15.08 25.49
CA ARG A 76 -6.71 14.56 25.81
C ARG A 76 -7.62 14.66 24.59
N ILE A 77 -8.20 13.54 24.20
CA ILE A 77 -9.20 13.45 23.14
C ILE A 77 -10.52 13.05 23.79
N THR A 78 -11.53 13.89 23.63
CA THR A 78 -12.90 13.61 24.04
C THR A 78 -13.73 13.32 22.79
N PHE A 79 -14.50 12.24 22.80
CA PHE A 79 -15.42 11.86 21.73
C PHE A 79 -16.75 11.40 22.32
N GLY A 80 -17.78 12.26 22.24
CA GLY A 80 -19.01 12.06 23.01
C GLY A 80 -18.71 12.03 24.51
N ASP A 81 -19.00 10.92 25.18
CA ASP A 81 -18.76 10.72 26.62
C ASP A 81 -17.41 10.03 26.92
N GLU A 82 -16.70 9.57 25.89
CA GLU A 82 -15.44 8.84 26.02
C GLU A 82 -14.25 9.78 26.02
N VAL A 83 -13.25 9.47 26.84
CA VAL A 83 -12.04 10.28 27.02
C VAL A 83 -10.81 9.40 26.88
N LEU A 84 -9.89 9.81 26.02
CA LEU A 84 -8.62 9.15 25.75
C LEU A 84 -7.48 10.12 26.04
N ASP A 85 -6.64 9.78 27.01
CA ASP A 85 -5.43 10.54 27.34
C ASP A 85 -4.20 9.85 26.72
N LEU A 86 -3.51 10.57 25.82
CA LEU A 86 -2.33 10.07 25.13
C LEU A 86 -1.07 10.79 25.60
N PRO A 87 -0.09 10.10 26.19
CA PRO A 87 1.16 10.73 26.57
C PRO A 87 1.91 11.20 25.32
N VAL A 88 2.46 12.41 25.37
CA VAL A 88 3.33 12.91 24.30
C VAL A 88 4.62 12.08 24.31
N THR A 89 4.91 11.39 23.20
CA THR A 89 6.06 10.46 23.11
C THR A 89 7.26 11.05 22.37
N ILE A 90 7.03 12.06 21.53
CA ILE A 90 8.08 12.79 20.82
C ILE A 90 7.95 14.27 21.21
N PRO A 91 9.02 14.89 21.74
CA PRO A 91 8.98 16.31 22.10
C PRO A 91 8.63 17.15 20.87
N PRO A 92 7.80 18.18 21.03
CA PRO A 92 7.58 19.16 19.97
C PRO A 92 8.91 19.82 19.57
N ASN A 93 9.05 20.13 18.28
CA ASN A 93 10.20 20.88 17.78
C ASN A 93 10.22 22.33 18.33
N GLU A 94 11.35 23.02 18.21
CA GLU A 94 11.51 24.39 18.74
C GLU A 94 10.54 25.43 18.16
N PHE A 95 9.90 25.12 17.03
CA PHE A 95 8.92 25.97 16.36
C PHE A 95 7.47 25.52 16.57
N ALA A 96 7.23 24.47 17.35
CA ALA A 96 5.92 23.83 17.47
C ALA A 96 4.83 24.79 17.95
N ASP A 97 5.18 25.75 18.80
CA ASP A 97 4.24 26.74 19.33
C ASP A 97 3.78 27.75 18.26
N ASN A 98 4.44 27.79 17.09
CA ASN A 98 4.01 28.60 15.94
C ASN A 98 2.98 27.90 15.06
N PHE A 99 2.76 26.59 15.26
CA PHE A 99 1.83 25.81 14.46
C PHE A 99 0.45 25.71 15.14
N PRO A 100 -0.63 26.06 14.45
CA PRO A 100 -1.97 26.01 15.02
C PRO A 100 -2.49 24.57 15.13
N GLY A 101 -3.44 24.38 16.06
CA GLY A 101 -4.21 23.15 16.17
C GLY A 101 -3.35 21.91 16.42
N LEU A 102 -3.59 20.86 15.64
CA LEU A 102 -2.91 19.56 15.79
C LEU A 102 -1.55 19.49 15.09
N GLU A 103 -1.17 20.48 14.29
CA GLU A 103 0.09 20.48 13.55
C GLU A 103 1.32 20.43 14.47
N ARG A 104 1.22 20.98 15.68
CA ARG A 104 2.30 20.90 16.68
C ARG A 104 2.67 19.47 17.08
N HIS A 105 1.74 18.52 16.92
CA HIS A 105 1.93 17.10 17.27
C HIS A 105 2.34 16.26 16.07
N ALA A 106 2.66 16.91 14.95
CA ALA A 106 2.77 16.23 13.69
C ALA A 106 3.89 15.17 13.62
N ASP A 107 4.89 15.24 14.46
CA ASP A 107 5.97 14.25 14.39
C ASP A 107 5.57 12.88 14.96
N TRP A 108 4.49 12.82 15.74
CA TRP A 108 4.08 11.60 16.46
C TRP A 108 2.59 11.29 16.42
N MET A 109 1.72 12.24 16.07
CA MET A 109 0.28 12.06 16.05
C MET A 109 -0.36 12.67 14.79
N ARG A 110 -1.33 11.98 14.20
CA ARG A 110 -2.19 12.47 13.12
C ARG A 110 -3.62 12.04 13.36
N LEU A 111 -4.56 12.95 13.13
CA LEU A 111 -5.97 12.64 13.03
C LEU A 111 -6.38 12.67 11.56
N VAL A 112 -6.93 11.57 11.07
CA VAL A 112 -7.14 11.36 9.63
C VAL A 112 -8.55 10.83 9.38
N ARG A 113 -9.28 11.51 8.49
CA ARG A 113 -10.49 10.97 7.86
C ARG A 113 -10.10 10.28 6.57
N PHE A 114 -10.62 9.09 6.32
CA PHE A 114 -10.32 8.36 5.10
C PHE A 114 -11.49 7.52 4.60
N ALA A 115 -11.53 7.30 3.29
CA ALA A 115 -12.50 6.43 2.63
C ALA A 115 -11.83 5.67 1.49
N GLU A 116 -12.38 4.50 1.15
CA GLU A 116 -11.86 3.67 0.07
C GLU A 116 -12.22 4.28 -1.29
N LEU A 117 -11.25 4.37 -2.19
CA LEU A 117 -11.45 4.87 -3.55
C LEU A 117 -12.02 3.74 -4.43
N THR A 118 -13.34 3.57 -4.43
CA THR A 118 -14.00 2.56 -5.26
C THR A 118 -14.67 3.18 -6.48
N GLY A 119 -14.06 3.04 -7.67
CA GLY A 119 -14.71 3.33 -8.97
C GLY A 119 -15.10 4.79 -9.24
N ARG A 120 -14.84 5.71 -8.31
CA ARG A 120 -15.06 7.16 -8.43
C ARG A 120 -13.74 7.88 -8.61
N ASP A 121 -13.79 9.09 -9.15
CA ASP A 121 -12.64 9.99 -9.09
C ASP A 121 -12.51 10.63 -7.68
N TYR A 122 -11.34 11.19 -7.39
CA TYR A 122 -11.03 11.81 -6.09
C TYR A 122 -12.02 12.92 -5.72
N ASN A 123 -12.38 13.80 -6.66
CA ASN A 123 -13.23 14.95 -6.39
C ASN A 123 -14.66 14.52 -6.07
N GLN A 124 -15.16 13.51 -6.80
CA GLN A 124 -16.47 12.90 -6.56
C GLN A 124 -16.55 12.26 -5.17
N LEU A 125 -15.49 11.57 -4.75
CA LEU A 125 -15.43 10.95 -3.42
C LEU A 125 -15.41 12.03 -2.33
N MET A 126 -14.61 13.09 -2.49
CA MET A 126 -14.55 14.19 -1.53
C MET A 126 -15.87 14.94 -1.41
N GLN A 127 -16.56 15.17 -2.53
CA GLN A 127 -17.89 15.73 -2.50
C GLN A 127 -18.87 14.79 -1.76
N ALA A 128 -18.84 13.48 -2.03
CA ALA A 128 -19.71 12.52 -1.36
C ALA A 128 -19.47 12.44 0.15
N ILE A 129 -18.22 12.49 0.62
CA ILE A 129 -17.89 12.56 2.05
C ILE A 129 -18.42 13.87 2.66
N GLY A 130 -18.22 15.01 1.99
CA GLY A 130 -18.74 16.30 2.45
C GLY A 130 -20.27 16.36 2.54
N GLU A 131 -20.96 15.60 1.68
CA GLU A 131 -22.42 15.46 1.67
C GLU A 131 -22.94 14.35 2.62
N GLY A 132 -22.06 13.61 3.30
CA GLY A 132 -22.44 12.48 4.17
C GLY A 132 -23.03 11.28 3.42
N LYS A 133 -22.71 11.13 2.13
CA LYS A 133 -23.22 10.04 1.27
C LYS A 133 -22.28 8.84 1.17
N GLU A 134 -21.08 8.97 1.72
CA GLU A 134 -20.07 7.91 1.75
C GLU A 134 -19.67 7.65 3.19
N ASP A 135 -19.54 6.37 3.55
CA ASP A 135 -19.06 5.96 4.87
C ASP A 135 -17.55 6.22 4.95
N ASP A 136 -17.19 7.33 5.59
CA ASP A 136 -15.81 7.65 5.90
C ASP A 136 -15.45 7.25 7.33
N ARG A 137 -14.17 6.96 7.54
CA ARG A 137 -13.64 6.50 8.83
C ARG A 137 -12.72 7.57 9.39
N LEU A 138 -12.86 7.84 10.69
CA LEU A 138 -11.97 8.74 11.43
C LEU A 138 -11.03 7.91 12.31
N VAL A 139 -9.72 8.14 12.17
CA VAL A 139 -8.70 7.45 12.96
C VAL A 139 -7.67 8.44 13.47
N LEU A 140 -7.32 8.29 14.75
CA LEU A 140 -6.13 8.89 15.33
C LEU A 140 -5.00 7.87 15.28
N VAL A 141 -3.91 8.23 14.60
CA VAL A 141 -2.72 7.41 14.51
C VAL A 141 -1.63 8.05 15.35
N THR A 142 -0.99 7.26 16.19
CA THR A 142 0.22 7.68 16.90
C THR A 142 1.40 6.79 16.54
N LYS A 143 2.59 7.38 16.62
CA LYS A 143 3.87 6.71 16.46
C LYS A 143 4.65 6.87 17.76
N SER A 144 4.93 5.75 18.40
CA SER A 144 5.82 5.68 19.56
C SER A 144 7.18 5.11 19.16
N ILE A 145 8.22 5.62 19.81
CA ILE A 145 9.58 5.07 19.72
C ILE A 145 9.93 4.38 21.03
N ARG A 146 10.96 3.54 21.01
CA ARG A 146 11.48 2.90 22.21
C ARG A 146 11.80 3.93 23.30
N PRO A 147 11.31 3.75 24.55
CA PRO A 147 11.61 4.65 25.65
C PRO A 147 13.12 4.83 25.85
N GLY A 148 13.55 6.07 26.08
CA GLY A 148 14.96 6.42 26.33
C GLY A 148 15.83 6.65 25.10
N VAL A 149 15.28 6.52 23.88
CA VAL A 149 15.98 6.86 22.64
C VAL A 149 15.71 8.32 22.28
N ASN A 150 16.75 9.08 21.93
CA ASN A 150 16.58 10.46 21.46
C ASN A 150 15.86 10.44 20.08
N PRO A 151 14.65 11.05 19.97
CA PRO A 151 13.84 11.05 18.75
C PRO A 151 14.52 11.73 17.56
N GLU A 152 15.30 12.78 17.82
CA GLU A 152 15.89 13.63 16.78
C GLU A 152 17.14 13.05 16.12
N THR A 153 17.80 12.10 16.79
CA THR A 153 19.04 11.46 16.30
C THR A 153 18.79 10.03 15.87
N TRP A 154 18.65 9.12 16.85
CA TRP A 154 18.56 7.69 16.60
C TRP A 154 17.12 7.20 16.39
N GLY A 155 16.13 7.90 16.97
CA GLY A 155 14.71 7.58 16.83
C GLY A 155 14.19 7.69 15.40
N LYS A 156 14.74 8.60 14.58
CA LYS A 156 14.46 8.67 13.13
C LYS A 156 15.05 7.51 12.33
N VAL A 157 16.13 6.88 12.80
CA VAL A 157 16.89 5.85 12.06
C VAL A 157 16.46 4.44 12.45
N TRP A 158 16.09 4.22 13.71
CA TRP A 158 15.64 2.92 14.21
C TRP A 158 14.18 2.65 13.90
N ARG A 159 13.88 2.63 12.60
CA ARG A 159 12.58 2.23 12.04
C ARG A 159 12.07 0.90 12.59
N LYS A 160 13.01 0.05 13.06
CA LYS A 160 12.70 -1.23 13.66
C LYS A 160 11.92 -1.19 14.95
N ASP A 161 12.07 -0.11 15.69
CA ASP A 161 11.49 0.03 17.01
C ASP A 161 10.25 0.92 16.99
N TRP A 162 9.77 1.31 15.80
CA TRP A 162 8.55 2.08 15.68
C TRP A 162 7.34 1.19 15.92
N ILE A 163 6.48 1.68 16.80
CA ILE A 163 5.19 1.08 17.10
C ILE A 163 4.13 2.12 16.76
N PHE A 164 3.08 1.67 16.09
CA PHE A 164 1.96 2.48 15.67
C PHE A 164 0.71 2.04 16.42
N ASP A 165 0.02 3.00 17.01
CA ASP A 165 -1.26 2.79 17.67
C ASP A 165 -2.35 3.50 16.85
N PHE A 166 -3.47 2.81 16.64
CA PHE A 166 -4.60 3.29 15.85
C PHE A 166 -5.82 3.33 16.75
N TYR A 167 -6.40 4.51 16.93
CA TYR A 167 -7.65 4.72 17.66
C TYR A 167 -8.71 5.15 16.65
N GLU A 168 -9.53 4.19 16.23
CA GLU A 168 -10.63 4.44 15.32
C GLU A 168 -11.87 4.88 16.08
N PHE A 169 -12.46 5.98 15.63
CA PHE A 169 -13.67 6.55 16.20
C PHE A 169 -14.87 5.80 15.64
N LEU A 170 -15.59 5.12 16.50
CA LEU A 170 -16.75 4.33 16.07
C LEU A 170 -17.98 5.24 15.92
N PRO A 171 -18.84 5.03 14.91
CA PRO A 171 -20.04 5.86 14.71
C PRO A 171 -20.99 5.92 15.92
N GLU A 172 -21.07 4.82 16.67
CA GLU A 172 -21.86 4.71 17.91
C GLU A 172 -21.24 5.41 19.12
N GLY A 173 -19.99 5.88 19.01
CA GLY A 173 -19.19 6.41 20.10
C GLY A 173 -18.07 5.46 20.54
N GLY A 174 -17.04 6.03 21.18
CA GLY A 174 -15.88 5.30 21.68
C GLY A 174 -14.81 4.99 20.64
N PHE A 175 -13.80 4.22 21.09
CA PHE A 175 -12.56 3.99 20.36
C PHE A 175 -12.28 2.49 20.17
N ARG A 176 -11.99 2.09 18.94
CA ARG A 176 -11.34 0.80 18.67
C ARG A 176 -9.82 1.02 18.61
N HIS A 177 -9.09 0.34 19.49
CA HIS A 177 -7.63 0.42 19.56
C HIS A 177 -6.96 -0.79 18.92
N GLU A 178 -6.05 -0.55 17.97
CA GLU A 178 -5.16 -1.56 17.41
C GLU A 178 -3.71 -1.09 17.50
N ARG A 179 -2.79 -2.03 17.70
CA ARG A 179 -1.36 -1.74 17.88
C ARG A 179 -0.50 -2.64 17.00
N PHE A 180 0.40 -2.02 16.25
CA PHE A 180 1.25 -2.73 15.28
C PHE A 180 2.71 -2.28 15.34
N ALA A 181 3.63 -3.19 15.06
CA ALA A 181 5.03 -2.89 14.83
C ALA A 181 5.28 -2.47 13.37
N TYR A 182 6.36 -1.72 13.13
CA TYR A 182 6.81 -1.43 11.77
C TYR A 182 7.13 -2.72 11.00
N PRO A 183 6.81 -2.80 9.69
CA PRO A 183 7.02 -4.01 8.89
C PRO A 183 8.49 -4.20 8.49
N HIS A 184 9.11 -5.32 8.89
CA HIS A 184 10.49 -5.68 8.51
C HIS A 184 10.58 -6.87 7.59
N ALA A 185 9.47 -7.58 7.39
CA ALA A 185 9.41 -8.72 6.49
C ALA A 185 9.89 -8.33 5.07
N ARG A 186 10.80 -9.13 4.51
CA ARG A 186 11.33 -8.98 3.15
C ARG A 186 10.82 -10.04 2.17
N SER A 187 10.16 -11.09 2.68
CA SER A 187 9.58 -12.19 1.91
C SER A 187 8.31 -12.70 2.58
N ALA A 188 7.47 -13.41 1.83
CA ALA A 188 6.27 -14.07 2.34
C ALA A 188 6.60 -15.12 3.44
N GLU A 189 7.70 -15.87 3.28
CA GLU A 189 8.18 -16.82 4.29
C GLU A 189 8.56 -16.12 5.60
N GLN A 190 9.22 -14.96 5.53
CA GLN A 190 9.55 -14.19 6.72
C GLN A 190 8.29 -13.65 7.39
N GLN A 191 7.30 -13.23 6.61
CA GLN A 191 6.00 -12.79 7.11
C GLN A 191 5.21 -13.92 7.79
N GLU A 192 5.33 -15.16 7.31
CA GLU A 192 4.77 -16.34 7.99
C GLU A 192 5.47 -16.65 9.31
N ALA A 193 6.81 -16.61 9.33
CA ALA A 193 7.58 -16.81 10.56
C ALA A 193 7.27 -15.73 11.62
N LEU A 194 7.06 -14.48 11.19
CA LEU A 194 6.67 -13.39 12.08
C LEU A 194 5.25 -13.60 12.63
N ARG A 195 4.29 -14.01 11.79
CA ARG A 195 2.94 -14.37 12.24
C ARG A 195 2.93 -15.51 13.27
N GLN A 196 3.87 -16.45 13.18
CA GLN A 196 4.03 -17.49 14.20
C GLN A 196 4.60 -16.90 15.50
N ALA A 197 5.60 -16.03 15.41
CA ALA A 197 6.17 -15.33 16.57
C ALA A 197 5.19 -14.35 17.25
N GLU A 198 4.23 -13.78 16.52
CA GLU A 198 3.10 -13.03 17.08
C GLU A 198 2.29 -13.88 18.07
N GLY A 199 2.07 -15.15 17.75
CA GLY A 199 1.42 -16.13 18.63
C GLY A 199 2.15 -16.35 19.95
N ASP A 200 3.47 -16.11 19.98
CA ASP A 200 4.33 -16.23 21.15
C ASP A 200 4.43 -14.91 21.96
N GLY A 201 3.55 -13.94 21.71
CA GLY A 201 3.47 -12.67 22.44
C GLY A 201 4.16 -11.49 21.75
N GLY A 202 4.57 -11.63 20.49
CA GLY A 202 5.04 -10.53 19.66
C GLY A 202 3.91 -9.58 19.22
N LEU A 203 4.23 -8.31 18.99
CA LEU A 203 3.29 -7.38 18.35
C LEU A 203 3.15 -7.69 16.85
N PRO A 204 1.93 -7.63 16.29
CA PRO A 204 1.74 -7.87 14.87
C PRO A 204 2.41 -6.79 14.01
N GLU A 205 3.03 -7.19 12.90
CA GLU A 205 3.60 -6.22 11.95
C GLU A 205 2.49 -5.57 11.10
N LEU A 206 2.66 -4.29 10.78
CA LEU A 206 1.77 -3.58 9.86
C LEU A 206 1.74 -4.26 8.49
N ASN A 207 0.55 -4.61 8.02
CA ASN A 207 0.39 -5.10 6.66
C ASN A 207 0.52 -3.95 5.66
N THR A 208 1.51 -4.01 4.75
CA THR A 208 1.77 -2.97 3.73
C THR A 208 0.59 -2.68 2.79
N ARG A 209 -0.39 -3.58 2.72
CA ARG A 209 -1.59 -3.45 1.89
C ARG A 209 -2.79 -2.89 2.65
N SER A 210 -2.72 -2.75 3.97
CA SER A 210 -3.86 -2.30 4.77
C SER A 210 -3.99 -0.79 4.81
N TRP A 211 -5.17 -0.30 5.22
CA TRP A 211 -5.39 1.12 5.46
C TRP A 211 -4.50 1.63 6.60
N GLN A 212 -4.27 0.81 7.65
CA GLN A 212 -3.42 1.16 8.78
C GLN A 212 -2.01 1.55 8.31
N PHE A 213 -1.44 0.82 7.36
CA PHE A 213 -0.13 1.14 6.81
C PHE A 213 -0.13 2.47 6.04
N GLN A 214 -1.20 2.78 5.30
CA GLN A 214 -1.32 4.07 4.60
C GLN A 214 -1.40 5.24 5.57
N MET A 215 -2.15 5.09 6.68
CA MET A 215 -2.24 6.15 7.69
C MET A 215 -0.93 6.28 8.49
N ALA A 216 -0.29 5.17 8.87
CA ALA A 216 1.02 5.20 9.54
C ALA A 216 2.10 5.86 8.68
N HIS A 217 2.00 5.74 7.35
CA HIS A 217 2.93 6.39 6.42
C HIS A 217 2.97 7.92 6.57
N LEU A 218 1.89 8.56 7.06
CA LEU A 218 1.86 10.00 7.34
C LEU A 218 2.79 10.40 8.48
N LEU A 219 3.08 9.48 9.39
CA LEU A 219 4.00 9.67 10.52
C LEU A 219 5.43 9.19 10.20
N MET A 220 5.63 8.59 9.03
CA MET A 220 6.92 8.07 8.60
C MET A 220 7.71 9.18 7.88
N PRO A 221 8.96 9.48 8.30
CA PRO A 221 9.87 10.34 7.56
C PRO A 221 10.04 9.92 6.09
N GLU A 222 10.34 10.86 5.21
CA GLU A 222 10.60 10.55 3.80
C GLU A 222 11.71 9.51 3.63
N GLY A 223 11.53 8.57 2.69
CA GLY A 223 12.48 7.48 2.45
C GLY A 223 12.52 6.39 3.53
N SER A 224 11.69 6.51 4.58
CA SER A 224 11.59 5.52 5.64
C SER A 224 10.62 4.38 5.33
N SER A 225 9.85 4.44 4.24
CA SER A 225 8.93 3.38 3.83
C SER A 225 9.65 2.05 3.63
N PRO A 226 9.05 0.91 4.03
CA PRO A 226 9.62 -0.41 3.80
C PRO A 226 9.82 -0.65 2.30
N ARG A 227 10.82 -1.46 1.96
CA ARG A 227 11.00 -1.89 0.57
C ARG A 227 9.82 -2.77 0.17
N ILE A 228 9.40 -2.64 -1.09
CA ILE A 228 8.36 -3.50 -1.69
C ILE A 228 8.74 -4.96 -1.45
N ILE A 229 7.84 -5.74 -0.85
CA ILE A 229 8.05 -7.15 -0.56
C ILE A 229 8.19 -7.88 -1.90
N ALA A 230 9.23 -8.69 -2.05
CA ALA A 230 9.41 -9.50 -3.25
C ALA A 230 8.22 -10.46 -3.39
N GLY A 231 7.45 -10.33 -4.48
CA GLY A 231 6.19 -11.06 -4.66
C GLY A 231 4.96 -10.16 -4.77
N ASP A 232 5.07 -8.90 -4.34
CA ASP A 232 3.95 -7.96 -4.24
C ASP A 232 3.78 -7.13 -5.53
N SER A 233 3.57 -7.81 -6.66
CA SER A 233 3.34 -7.16 -7.95
C SER A 233 2.36 -7.96 -8.81
N PRO A 234 1.49 -7.29 -9.59
CA PRO A 234 0.66 -7.94 -10.59
C PRO A 234 1.48 -8.81 -11.57
N LEU A 235 2.74 -8.45 -11.82
CA LEU A 235 3.65 -9.23 -12.68
C LEU A 235 3.98 -10.60 -12.10
N VAL A 236 4.01 -10.73 -10.76
CA VAL A 236 4.22 -12.02 -10.09
C VAL A 236 2.97 -12.90 -10.25
N ALA A 237 1.77 -12.32 -10.16
CA ALA A 237 0.51 -13.03 -10.36
C ALA A 237 0.36 -13.61 -11.77
N VAL A 238 0.91 -12.93 -12.78
CA VAL A 238 0.92 -13.41 -14.16
C VAL A 238 1.72 -14.72 -14.30
N GLY A 239 2.88 -14.83 -13.63
CA GLY A 239 3.69 -16.05 -13.60
C GLY A 239 4.16 -16.51 -14.98
N TRP A 240 4.12 -17.84 -15.23
CA TRP A 240 4.63 -18.47 -16.47
C TRP A 240 3.91 -18.03 -17.76
N VAL A 241 2.72 -17.43 -17.64
CA VAL A 241 1.93 -16.96 -18.79
C VAL A 241 2.66 -15.83 -19.52
N PHE A 242 3.45 -15.02 -18.81
CA PHE A 242 4.25 -13.96 -19.41
C PHE A 242 5.34 -14.52 -20.36
N PRO A 243 6.22 -15.44 -19.92
CA PRO A 243 7.14 -16.13 -20.84
C PRO A 243 6.44 -16.75 -22.05
N VAL A 244 5.30 -17.42 -21.87
CA VAL A 244 4.57 -18.04 -22.99
C VAL A 244 4.06 -17.02 -23.99
N GLY A 245 3.55 -15.87 -23.53
CA GLY A 245 3.19 -14.75 -24.41
C GLY A 245 4.38 -14.26 -25.23
N VAL A 246 5.54 -14.02 -24.58
CA VAL A 246 6.77 -13.56 -25.23
C VAL A 246 7.29 -14.56 -26.26
N PHE A 247 7.42 -15.84 -25.88
CA PHE A 247 7.89 -16.89 -26.80
C PHE A 247 6.93 -17.11 -27.97
N SER A 248 5.62 -16.94 -27.76
CA SER A 248 4.63 -17.04 -28.83
C SER A 248 4.79 -15.92 -29.87
N VAL A 249 5.10 -14.69 -29.45
CA VAL A 249 5.36 -13.57 -30.37
C VAL A 249 6.62 -13.82 -31.18
N LEU A 250 7.70 -14.28 -30.53
CA LEU A 250 8.96 -14.63 -31.20
C LEU A 250 8.76 -15.77 -32.21
N ALA A 251 8.07 -16.83 -31.81
CA ALA A 251 7.74 -17.96 -32.67
C ALA A 251 6.89 -17.52 -33.88
N ALA A 252 5.84 -16.72 -33.66
CA ALA A 252 5.01 -16.18 -34.73
C ALA A 252 5.85 -15.39 -35.74
N THR A 253 6.77 -14.55 -35.27
CA THR A 253 7.66 -13.74 -36.11
C THR A 253 8.57 -14.63 -36.96
N VAL A 254 9.24 -15.62 -36.36
CA VAL A 254 10.13 -16.55 -37.06
C VAL A 254 9.35 -17.37 -38.10
N PHE A 255 8.18 -17.89 -37.73
CA PHE A 255 7.38 -18.71 -38.65
C PHE A 255 6.77 -17.90 -39.79
N LEU A 256 6.39 -16.63 -39.56
CA LEU A 256 5.99 -15.72 -40.64
C LEU A 256 7.14 -15.49 -41.62
N LEU A 257 8.35 -15.20 -41.13
CA LEU A 257 9.52 -15.05 -42.00
C LEU A 257 9.78 -16.31 -42.83
N LEU A 258 9.70 -17.50 -42.22
CA LEU A 258 9.88 -18.78 -42.91
C LEU A 258 8.77 -19.10 -43.91
N ALA A 259 7.53 -18.66 -43.65
CA ALA A 259 6.39 -18.87 -44.55
C ALA A 259 6.56 -18.11 -45.88
N PHE A 260 7.21 -16.95 -45.85
CA PHE A 260 7.47 -16.09 -47.01
C PHE A 260 8.92 -16.15 -47.53
N ALA A 261 9.81 -16.89 -46.87
CA ALA A 261 11.20 -17.03 -47.28
C ALA A 261 11.34 -17.68 -48.68
N PRO A 262 12.25 -17.17 -49.53
CA PRO A 262 12.51 -17.75 -50.85
C PRO A 262 12.91 -19.23 -50.75
N GLN A 263 12.39 -20.07 -51.63
CA GLN A 263 12.88 -21.44 -51.78
C GLN A 263 14.30 -21.38 -52.33
N ARG A 264 15.23 -22.11 -51.69
CA ARG A 264 16.54 -22.36 -52.31
C ARG A 264 16.30 -23.19 -53.56
N THR A 265 16.49 -22.59 -54.72
CA THR A 265 16.68 -23.36 -55.96
C THR A 265 17.97 -24.15 -55.78
N ALA A 266 17.88 -25.48 -55.75
CA ALA A 266 19.06 -26.30 -55.88
C ALA A 266 19.72 -25.93 -57.21
N SER A 267 20.96 -25.42 -57.17
CA SER A 267 21.75 -25.32 -58.41
C SER A 267 21.89 -26.75 -58.95
N PRO A 268 21.55 -27.01 -60.22
CA PRO A 268 21.84 -28.31 -60.81
C PRO A 268 23.34 -28.58 -60.64
N ALA A 269 23.67 -29.79 -60.21
CA ALA A 269 25.07 -30.23 -60.13
C ALA A 269 25.73 -30.01 -61.50
N PRO A 270 26.97 -29.51 -61.55
CA PRO A 270 27.67 -29.39 -62.83
C PRO A 270 27.69 -30.76 -63.50
N ALA A 271 27.27 -30.82 -64.76
CA ALA A 271 27.38 -32.03 -65.57
C ALA A 271 28.87 -32.43 -65.57
N ALA A 272 29.13 -33.68 -65.19
CA ALA A 272 30.47 -34.25 -65.27
C ALA A 272 30.76 -34.58 -66.74
N ASP A 273 31.67 -33.83 -67.33
CA ASP A 273 32.40 -34.19 -68.56
C ASP A 273 33.85 -34.55 -68.19
#